data_AF-A0A7J7MUU0-F1
#
_entry.id   AF-A0A7J7MUU0-F1
#
_cell.length_a   1.000
_cell.length_b   1.000
_cell.length_c   1.000
_cell.angle_alpha   90.00
_cell.angle_beta   90.00
_cell.angle_gamma   90.00
#
_symmetry.space_group_name_H-M   'P 1'
#
loop_
_entity.id
_entity.type
_entity.pdbx_description
1 polymer ?
#
loop_
_entity_poly.entity_id
_entity_poly.type
_entity_poly.pdbx_seq_one_letter_code
_entity_poly.pdbx_strand_id
1 'polypeptide(L)'
;MKDKLFVAKAYFPTIAKLPTQDKLSRDMKQNIQEFEQILSKSTADADLPPHMQKRLEKMEALIAKAKTFQVDCNNVNKKLRQILDLTEDEAHFHMNQSAFLYQLAVHTIPKSHHFLSMRLTVEYFRSHSSLDTELLPLKEFINPELHHYVLIPNNILASSVDINSTVIHSKESGNLVFHVLTDRQNYFAMKLWFFRHSYKEATIHLLNVEDLNLQIFGIENPPYLSFAEKFRVSLRSSAEKSLNIVDLVKWRELNLTEIYRRLQLKNSTRVGALPATLLTFHDMVNALDDSWALSGLDHNYGIGTQAIKKAAVLHYNGKMKPWFELGISKYKVYWKKFLTRGDQFMAECNVNS
;
A
#
# COMPACT_ATOMS: atom_id res chain seq x y z
N MET A 1 25.19 -24.38 5.36
CA MET A 1 24.92 -25.01 6.69
C MET A 1 23.67 -25.88 6.67
N LYS A 2 22.52 -25.34 6.25
CA LYS A 2 21.24 -26.09 6.10
C LYS A 2 21.37 -27.36 5.25
N ASP A 3 22.10 -27.30 4.14
CA ASP A 3 22.31 -28.48 3.27
C ASP A 3 22.95 -29.66 4.00
N LYS A 4 23.95 -29.41 4.86
CA LYS A 4 24.62 -30.45 5.63
C LYS A 4 23.67 -31.05 6.67
N LEU A 5 22.83 -30.24 7.29
CA LEU A 5 21.77 -30.72 8.20
C LEU A 5 20.77 -31.62 7.46
N PHE A 6 20.34 -31.25 6.26
CA PHE A 6 19.40 -32.06 5.46
C PHE A 6 20.01 -33.39 5.06
N VAL A 7 21.26 -33.40 4.61
CA VAL A 7 22.00 -34.64 4.31
C VAL A 7 22.13 -35.51 5.56
N ALA A 8 22.50 -34.93 6.72
CA ALA A 8 22.56 -35.69 7.97
C ALA A 8 21.19 -36.29 8.34
N LYS A 9 20.10 -35.52 8.28
CA LYS A 9 18.73 -36.01 8.53
C LYS A 9 18.31 -37.13 7.58
N ALA A 10 18.80 -37.12 6.35
CA ALA A 10 18.48 -38.16 5.37
C ALA A 10 19.18 -39.49 5.65
N TYR A 11 20.44 -39.45 6.12
CA TYR A 11 21.22 -40.65 6.43
C TYR A 11 20.96 -41.20 7.85
N PHE A 12 20.58 -40.35 8.81
CA PHE A 12 20.39 -40.73 10.21
C PHE A 12 19.44 -41.93 10.42
N PRO A 13 18.25 -42.03 9.78
CA PRO A 13 17.34 -43.16 9.97
C PRO A 13 17.93 -44.51 9.60
N THR A 14 18.87 -44.56 8.64
CA THR A 14 19.54 -45.80 8.25
C THR A 14 20.64 -46.16 9.23
N ILE A 15 21.45 -45.19 9.65
CA ILE A 15 22.50 -45.40 10.64
C ILE A 15 21.91 -45.82 12.00
N ALA A 16 20.79 -45.22 12.39
CA ALA A 16 20.10 -45.53 13.64
C ALA A 16 19.53 -46.96 13.70
N LYS A 17 19.36 -47.63 12.55
CA LYS A 17 18.90 -49.03 12.47
C LYS A 17 20.03 -50.05 12.57
N LEU A 18 21.30 -49.61 12.54
CA LEU A 18 22.48 -50.49 12.61
C LEU A 18 22.92 -50.68 14.07
N PRO A 19 22.74 -51.87 14.68
CA PRO A 19 23.05 -52.09 16.10
C PRO A 19 24.54 -51.92 16.42
N THR A 20 25.42 -52.14 15.44
CA THR A 20 26.88 -52.02 15.62
C THR A 20 27.37 -50.57 15.60
N GLN A 21 26.50 -49.59 15.31
CA GLN A 21 26.87 -48.19 15.10
C GLN A 21 26.20 -47.23 16.11
N ASP A 22 25.89 -47.70 17.32
CA ASP A 22 25.25 -46.90 18.38
C ASP A 22 25.99 -45.60 18.72
N LYS A 23 27.33 -45.62 18.67
CA LYS A 23 28.14 -44.41 18.90
C LYS A 23 27.91 -43.38 17.78
N LEU A 24 27.97 -43.81 16.52
CA LEU A 24 27.77 -42.93 15.37
C LEU A 24 26.33 -42.38 15.33
N SER A 25 25.34 -43.22 15.60
CA SER A 25 23.93 -42.82 15.69
C SER A 25 23.72 -41.73 16.75
N ARG A 26 24.27 -41.90 17.97
CA ARG A 26 24.21 -40.89 19.04
C ARG A 26 24.91 -39.59 18.66
N ASP A 27 26.13 -39.68 18.13
CA ASP A 27 26.91 -38.51 17.71
C ASP A 27 26.19 -37.71 16.62
N MET A 28 25.57 -38.41 15.67
CA MET A 28 24.83 -37.82 14.55
C MET A 28 23.51 -37.19 15.01
N LYS A 29 22.76 -37.85 15.91
CA LYS A 29 21.55 -37.28 16.53
C LYS A 29 21.87 -35.99 17.28
N GLN A 30 22.91 -36.01 18.12
CA GLN A 30 23.34 -34.85 18.90
C GLN A 30 23.72 -33.69 17.98
N ASN A 31 24.48 -33.95 16.91
CA ASN A 31 24.91 -32.91 15.97
C ASN A 31 23.72 -32.35 15.15
N ILE A 32 22.76 -33.20 14.76
CA ILE A 32 21.51 -32.76 14.12
C ILE A 32 20.75 -31.80 15.05
N GLN A 33 20.53 -32.18 16.31
CA GLN A 33 19.81 -31.36 17.29
C GLN A 33 20.50 -30.03 17.58
N GLU A 34 21.83 -30.03 17.68
CA GLU A 34 22.62 -28.81 17.85
C GLU A 34 22.46 -27.86 16.66
N PHE A 35 22.53 -28.38 15.43
CA PHE A 35 22.33 -27.56 14.23
C PHE A 35 20.89 -27.05 14.10
N GLU A 36 19.89 -27.85 14.45
CA GLU A 36 18.48 -27.40 14.50
C GLU A 36 18.29 -26.28 15.51
N GLN A 37 18.89 -26.40 16.70
CA GLN A 37 18.78 -25.37 17.74
C GLN A 37 19.51 -24.06 17.37
N ILE A 38 20.62 -24.16 16.65
CA ILE A 38 21.33 -22.97 16.15
C ILE A 38 20.48 -22.28 15.08
N LEU A 39 19.98 -23.06 14.10
CA LEU A 39 19.19 -22.53 12.99
C LEU A 39 17.79 -22.03 13.41
N SER A 40 17.25 -22.46 14.55
CA SER A 40 16.00 -21.92 15.08
C SER A 40 16.17 -20.59 15.82
N LYS A 41 17.40 -20.26 16.24
CA LYS A 41 17.72 -19.02 16.96
C LYS A 41 18.35 -17.94 16.08
N SER A 42 18.99 -18.33 14.98
CA SER A 42 19.67 -17.42 14.06
C SER A 42 18.77 -17.09 12.87
N THR A 43 18.54 -15.80 12.61
CA THR A 43 17.78 -15.33 11.43
C THR A 43 18.69 -14.82 10.32
N ALA A 44 19.88 -14.32 10.67
CA ALA A 44 20.94 -13.95 9.72
C ALA A 44 22.28 -14.63 10.06
N ASP A 45 23.21 -14.63 9.10
CA ASP A 45 24.54 -15.21 9.28
C ASP A 45 25.35 -14.51 10.40
N ALA A 46 25.03 -13.23 10.69
CA ALA A 46 25.64 -12.47 11.78
C ALA A 46 25.25 -12.98 13.18
N ASP A 47 24.12 -13.70 13.30
CA ASP A 47 23.61 -14.23 14.57
C ASP A 47 24.20 -15.61 14.91
N LEU A 48 25.13 -16.10 14.10
CA LEU A 48 25.72 -17.42 14.30
C LEU A 48 26.74 -17.41 15.45
N PRO A 49 26.75 -18.46 16.29
CA PRO A 49 27.73 -18.57 17.38
C PRO A 49 29.19 -18.53 16.91
N PRO A 50 30.14 -18.07 17.74
CA PRO A 50 31.55 -18.20 17.43
C PRO A 50 31.95 -19.69 17.28
N HIS A 51 32.93 -19.98 16.43
CA HIS A 51 33.44 -21.33 16.11
C HIS A 51 32.49 -22.25 15.32
N MET A 52 31.58 -21.71 14.51
CA MET A 52 30.74 -22.53 13.60
C MET A 52 31.55 -23.39 12.63
N GLN A 53 32.72 -22.93 12.18
CA GLN A 53 33.58 -23.67 11.27
C GLN A 53 33.95 -25.06 11.80
N LYS A 54 34.39 -25.15 13.07
CA LYS A 54 34.73 -26.41 13.72
C LYS A 54 33.54 -27.36 13.88
N ARG A 55 32.33 -26.80 14.10
CA ARG A 55 31.09 -27.58 14.19
C ARG A 55 30.66 -28.12 12.82
N LEU A 56 30.84 -27.32 11.77
CA LEU A 56 30.57 -27.71 10.38
C LEU A 56 31.49 -28.86 9.95
N GLU A 57 32.79 -28.75 10.22
CA GLU A 57 33.77 -29.82 9.95
C GLU A 57 33.40 -31.13 10.67
N LYS A 58 32.95 -31.05 11.93
CA LYS A 58 32.45 -32.22 12.68
C LYS A 58 31.23 -32.85 12.00
N MET A 59 30.27 -32.05 11.55
CA MET A 59 29.09 -32.53 10.82
C MET A 59 29.48 -33.20 9.49
N GLU A 60 30.40 -32.60 8.74
CA GLU A 60 30.89 -33.16 7.48
C GLU A 60 31.60 -34.50 7.66
N ALA A 61 32.44 -34.62 8.70
CA ALA A 61 33.10 -35.88 9.04
C ALA A 61 32.10 -36.99 9.39
N LEU A 62 31.03 -36.67 10.15
CA LEU A 62 29.97 -37.62 10.47
C LEU A 62 29.18 -38.05 9.23
N ILE A 63 28.86 -37.11 8.34
CA ILE A 63 28.19 -37.40 7.06
C ILE A 63 29.08 -38.27 6.17
N ALA A 64 30.36 -37.95 6.05
CA ALA A 64 31.31 -38.73 5.26
C ALA A 64 31.38 -40.17 5.77
N LYS A 65 31.44 -40.35 7.10
CA LYS A 65 31.39 -41.66 7.74
C LYS A 65 30.04 -42.37 7.55
N ALA A 66 28.92 -41.66 7.59
CA ALA A 66 27.61 -42.26 7.33
C ALA A 66 27.48 -42.76 5.89
N LYS A 67 28.13 -42.10 4.92
CA LYS A 67 28.13 -42.49 3.51
C LYS A 67 28.93 -43.76 3.19
N THR A 68 29.84 -44.20 4.07
CA THR A 68 30.63 -45.42 3.84
C THR A 68 29.85 -46.71 4.10
N PHE A 69 28.68 -46.63 4.73
CA PHE A 69 27.83 -47.80 4.99
C PHE A 69 26.94 -48.10 3.78
N GLN A 70 26.57 -49.36 3.57
CA GLN A 70 25.52 -49.71 2.60
C GLN A 70 24.19 -49.13 3.09
N VAL A 71 23.75 -48.07 2.39
CA VAL A 71 22.50 -47.39 2.66
C VAL A 71 21.57 -47.64 1.48
N ASP A 72 20.34 -48.10 1.76
CA ASP A 72 19.30 -48.15 0.74
C ASP A 72 18.98 -46.72 0.26
N CYS A 73 19.41 -46.42 -0.97
CA CYS A 73 19.23 -45.12 -1.58
C CYS A 73 17.75 -44.71 -1.67
N ASN A 74 16.81 -45.66 -1.69
CA ASN A 74 15.38 -45.35 -1.70
C ASN A 74 14.93 -44.68 -0.40
N ASN A 75 15.48 -45.10 0.74
CA ASN A 75 15.15 -44.50 2.04
C ASN A 75 15.70 -43.08 2.17
N VAL A 76 16.94 -42.85 1.71
CA VAL A 76 17.55 -41.52 1.68
C VAL A 76 16.79 -40.60 0.73
N ASN A 77 16.46 -41.08 -0.48
CA ASN A 77 15.69 -40.33 -1.47
C ASN A 77 14.31 -39.95 -0.91
N LYS A 78 13.57 -40.92 -0.34
CA LYS A 78 12.28 -40.66 0.30
C LYS A 78 12.39 -39.62 1.40
N LYS A 79 13.46 -39.66 2.22
CA LYS A 79 13.65 -38.68 3.29
C LYS A 79 14.01 -37.29 2.77
N LEU A 80 14.83 -37.20 1.71
CA LEU A 80 15.14 -35.94 1.06
C LEU A 80 13.91 -35.32 0.39
N ARG A 81 13.05 -36.12 -0.26
CA ARG A 81 11.77 -35.63 -0.82
C ARG A 81 10.86 -35.07 0.27
N GLN A 82 10.70 -35.78 1.38
CA GLN A 82 9.94 -35.27 2.52
C GLN A 82 10.49 -33.94 3.06
N ILE A 83 11.82 -33.78 3.09
CA ILE A 83 12.44 -32.52 3.50
C ILE A 83 12.16 -31.44 2.46
N LEU A 84 12.25 -31.74 1.17
CA LEU A 84 11.93 -30.81 0.09
C LEU A 84 10.50 -30.30 0.19
N ASP A 85 9.52 -31.21 0.27
CA ASP A 85 8.09 -30.88 0.38
C ASP A 85 7.84 -29.98 1.60
N LEU A 86 8.41 -30.33 2.77
CA LEU A 86 8.30 -29.51 3.98
C LEU A 86 8.93 -28.12 3.83
N THR A 87 10.10 -28.01 3.18
CA THR A 87 10.75 -26.72 2.97
C THR A 87 10.02 -25.86 1.93
N GLU A 88 9.36 -26.49 0.95
CA GLU A 88 8.53 -25.80 -0.03
C GLU A 88 7.26 -25.26 0.64
N ASP A 89 6.61 -26.06 1.48
CA ASP A 89 5.47 -25.64 2.29
C ASP A 89 5.83 -24.48 3.24
N GLU A 90 6.99 -24.55 3.90
CA GLU A 90 7.50 -23.48 4.77
C GLU A 90 7.78 -22.19 3.98
N ALA A 91 8.42 -22.30 2.81
CA ALA A 91 8.66 -21.17 1.93
C ALA A 91 7.36 -20.54 1.43
N HIS A 92 6.39 -21.36 1.03
CA HIS A 92 5.07 -20.90 0.61
C HIS A 92 4.30 -20.22 1.76
N PHE A 93 4.36 -20.78 2.97
CA PHE A 93 3.79 -20.16 4.17
C PHE A 93 4.39 -18.78 4.42
N HIS A 94 5.72 -18.66 4.41
CA HIS A 94 6.40 -17.38 4.62
C HIS A 94 6.15 -16.39 3.47
N MET A 95 6.02 -16.86 2.23
CA MET A 95 5.64 -16.02 1.09
C MET A 95 4.24 -15.44 1.27
N ASN A 96 3.27 -16.24 1.70
CA ASN A 96 1.91 -15.78 1.99
C ASN A 96 1.86 -14.82 3.19
N GLN A 97 2.58 -15.12 4.26
CA GLN A 97 2.71 -14.24 5.41
C GLN A 97 3.35 -12.89 5.02
N SER A 98 4.41 -12.94 4.21
CA SER A 98 5.06 -11.74 3.67
C SER A 98 4.09 -10.94 2.81
N ALA A 99 3.36 -11.58 1.89
CA ALA A 99 2.34 -10.93 1.06
C ALA A 99 1.24 -10.25 1.88
N PHE A 100 0.78 -10.90 2.96
CA PHE A 100 -0.22 -10.35 3.88
C PHE A 100 0.31 -9.12 4.65
N LEU A 101 1.48 -9.24 5.29
CA LEU A 101 2.11 -8.12 6.00
C LEU A 101 2.41 -6.96 5.04
N TYR A 102 2.79 -7.29 3.81
CA TYR A 102 3.02 -6.35 2.73
C TYR A 102 1.73 -5.66 2.28
N GLN A 103 0.58 -6.34 2.28
CA GLN A 103 -0.72 -5.71 2.04
C GLN A 103 -1.12 -4.77 3.18
N LEU A 104 -0.91 -5.17 4.43
CA LEU A 104 -1.18 -4.31 5.59
C LEU A 104 -0.35 -3.03 5.54
N ALA A 105 0.95 -3.13 5.26
CA ALA A 105 1.87 -1.99 5.23
C ALA A 105 1.48 -0.91 4.21
N VAL A 106 0.77 -1.25 3.14
CA VAL A 106 0.32 -0.30 2.11
C VAL A 106 -0.79 0.61 2.62
N HIS A 107 -1.60 0.09 3.55
CA HIS A 107 -2.71 0.81 4.15
C HIS A 107 -2.31 1.57 5.41
N THR A 108 -1.11 1.34 5.95
CA THR A 108 -0.65 2.03 7.15
C THR A 108 0.00 3.36 6.81
N ILE A 109 -0.24 4.35 7.66
CA ILE A 109 0.39 5.67 7.57
C ILE A 109 1.67 5.63 8.43
N PRO A 110 2.82 6.19 7.98
CA PRO A 110 4.02 6.27 8.81
C PRO A 110 3.74 6.96 10.15
N LYS A 111 4.45 6.56 11.22
CA LYS A 111 4.27 7.14 12.56
C LYS A 111 4.37 8.67 12.56
N SER A 112 5.34 9.25 11.84
CA SER A 112 5.51 10.70 11.70
C SER A 112 4.30 11.39 11.07
N HIS A 113 3.71 10.77 10.06
CA HIS A 113 2.55 11.31 9.34
C HIS A 113 1.26 11.16 10.16
N HIS A 114 1.12 10.05 10.89
CA HIS A 114 0.03 9.87 11.84
C HIS A 114 0.11 10.89 12.97
N PHE A 115 1.31 11.11 13.53
CA PHE A 115 1.54 12.11 14.55
C PHE A 115 1.24 13.53 14.05
N LEU A 116 1.61 13.86 12.81
CA LEU A 116 1.21 15.10 12.14
C LEU A 116 -0.32 15.26 12.11
N SER A 117 -1.05 14.23 11.65
CA SER A 117 -2.51 14.26 11.59
C SER A 117 -3.15 14.49 12.97
N MET A 118 -2.66 13.78 14.00
CA MET A 118 -3.10 13.97 15.38
C MET A 118 -2.81 15.38 15.90
N ARG A 119 -1.60 15.89 15.68
CA ARG A 119 -1.18 17.23 16.10
C ARG A 119 -2.04 18.32 15.48
N LEU A 120 -2.28 18.24 14.17
CA LEU A 120 -3.15 19.19 13.46
C LEU A 120 -4.59 19.13 13.96
N THR A 121 -5.10 17.93 14.26
CA THR A 121 -6.44 17.76 14.84
C THR A 121 -6.54 18.43 16.20
N VAL A 122 -5.56 18.18 17.10
CA VAL A 122 -5.53 18.82 18.41
C VAL A 122 -5.44 20.33 18.29
N GLU A 123 -4.62 20.84 17.39
CA GLU A 123 -4.47 22.29 17.19
C GLU A 123 -5.73 22.94 16.61
N TYR A 124 -6.44 22.24 15.71
CA TYR A 124 -7.73 22.68 15.17
C TYR A 124 -8.70 22.95 16.31
N PHE A 125 -8.88 21.96 17.19
CA PHE A 125 -9.74 22.08 18.35
C PHE A 125 -9.15 22.99 19.42
N ARG A 126 -7.85 23.24 19.49
CA ARG A 126 -7.32 24.25 20.43
C ARG A 126 -7.68 25.67 19.99
N SER A 127 -7.73 25.90 18.68
CA SER A 127 -7.90 27.22 18.08
C SER A 127 -9.35 27.71 17.95
N HIS A 128 -10.34 26.95 18.46
CA HIS A 128 -11.80 27.15 18.70
C HIS A 128 -12.65 28.27 18.04
N SER A 129 -12.15 29.26 17.29
CA SER A 129 -12.95 30.45 16.96
C SER A 129 -12.72 31.17 15.63
N SER A 130 -11.72 30.83 14.81
CA SER A 130 -11.47 31.56 13.53
C SER A 130 -11.71 30.74 12.25
N LEU A 131 -11.79 29.42 12.34
CA LEU A 131 -11.82 28.51 11.18
C LEU A 131 -13.22 28.21 10.64
N ASP A 132 -14.25 28.33 11.47
CA ASP A 132 -15.64 28.08 11.08
C ASP A 132 -16.33 29.34 10.50
N THR A 133 -15.67 30.50 10.57
CA THR A 133 -16.26 31.80 10.25
C THR A 133 -16.12 32.21 8.77
N GLU A 134 -15.22 31.57 8.01
CA GLU A 134 -15.10 31.79 6.56
C GLU A 134 -15.63 30.59 5.79
N LEU A 135 -16.96 30.43 5.83
CA LEU A 135 -17.68 29.78 4.74
C LEU A 135 -17.46 30.63 3.48
N LEU A 136 -16.41 30.34 2.72
CA LEU A 136 -16.30 30.79 1.33
C LEU A 136 -17.67 30.61 0.67
N PRO A 137 -18.20 31.62 -0.04
CA PRO A 137 -19.56 31.57 -0.55
C PRO A 137 -19.76 30.30 -1.36
N LEU A 138 -20.78 29.49 -0.99
CA LEU A 138 -21.09 28.20 -1.63
C LEU A 138 -21.14 28.27 -3.17
N LYS A 139 -21.40 29.48 -3.70
CA LYS A 139 -21.45 29.82 -5.13
C LYS A 139 -20.11 29.66 -5.87
N GLU A 140 -18.96 29.84 -5.22
CA GLU A 140 -17.66 29.68 -5.88
C GLU A 140 -17.35 28.22 -6.19
N PHE A 141 -17.78 27.30 -5.33
CA PHE A 141 -17.51 25.86 -5.46
C PHE A 141 -18.35 25.14 -6.51
N ILE A 142 -19.30 25.84 -7.12
CA ILE A 142 -20.37 25.28 -7.95
C ILE A 142 -20.24 25.72 -9.42
N ASN A 143 -19.40 26.71 -9.71
CA ASN A 143 -19.33 27.32 -11.03
C ASN A 143 -18.87 26.29 -12.10
N PRO A 144 -19.75 25.89 -13.04
CA PRO A 144 -19.48 24.83 -13.99
C PRO A 144 -18.42 25.18 -15.05
N GLU A 145 -18.02 26.45 -15.14
CA GLU A 145 -16.96 26.97 -16.00
C GLU A 145 -15.55 26.76 -15.43
N LEU A 146 -15.45 26.38 -14.14
CA LEU A 146 -14.17 26.08 -13.50
C LEU A 146 -13.75 24.61 -13.71
N HIS A 147 -12.46 24.35 -13.53
CA HIS A 147 -11.89 23.02 -13.62
C HIS A 147 -11.96 22.33 -12.26
N HIS A 148 -12.93 21.43 -12.12
CA HIS A 148 -13.16 20.69 -10.88
C HIS A 148 -12.37 19.37 -10.83
N TYR A 149 -11.52 19.26 -9.82
CA TYR A 149 -10.77 18.06 -9.45
C TYR A 149 -11.39 17.44 -8.19
N VAL A 150 -11.52 16.11 -8.18
CA VAL A 150 -12.02 15.38 -7.02
C VAL A 150 -10.89 14.50 -6.50
N LEU A 151 -10.49 14.75 -5.26
CA LEU A 151 -9.47 14.00 -4.55
C LEU A 151 -10.14 13.25 -3.40
N ILE A 152 -9.81 11.98 -3.23
CA ILE A 152 -10.30 11.18 -2.10
C ILE A 152 -9.12 10.67 -1.27
N PRO A 153 -8.39 11.58 -0.59
CA PRO A 153 -7.20 11.21 0.15
C PRO A 153 -7.54 10.65 1.53
N ASN A 154 -6.63 9.82 2.05
CA ASN A 154 -6.51 9.48 3.46
C ASN A 154 -5.18 9.98 4.06
N ASN A 155 -4.44 10.82 3.32
CA ASN A 155 -3.12 11.32 3.70
C ASN A 155 -3.01 12.81 3.32
N ILE A 156 -2.81 13.65 4.33
CA ILE A 156 -2.75 15.12 4.25
C ILE A 156 -1.63 15.57 3.31
N LEU A 157 -0.44 15.00 3.46
CA LEU A 157 0.72 15.40 2.66
C LEU A 157 0.56 14.94 1.22
N ALA A 158 -0.16 13.84 1.01
CA ALA A 158 -0.39 13.36 -0.32
C ALA A 158 -1.33 14.26 -1.13
N SER A 159 -2.46 14.62 -0.55
CA SER A 159 -3.35 15.61 -1.16
C SER A 159 -2.69 16.97 -1.31
N SER A 160 -1.89 17.41 -0.33
CA SER A 160 -1.11 18.65 -0.43
C SER A 160 -0.18 18.65 -1.64
N VAL A 161 0.59 17.57 -1.85
CA VAL A 161 1.50 17.45 -3.01
C VAL A 161 0.72 17.37 -4.32
N ASP A 162 -0.38 16.62 -4.37
CA ASP A 162 -1.21 16.52 -5.58
C ASP A 162 -1.78 17.88 -5.99
N ILE A 163 -2.31 18.65 -5.03
CA ILE A 163 -2.83 20.00 -5.28
C ILE A 163 -1.69 20.95 -5.67
N ASN A 164 -0.61 20.99 -4.89
CA ASN A 164 0.51 21.91 -5.13
C ASN A 164 1.18 21.66 -6.48
N SER A 165 1.41 20.39 -6.84
CA SER A 165 1.95 20.04 -8.15
C SER A 165 1.02 20.47 -9.28
N THR A 166 -0.29 20.26 -9.15
CA THR A 166 -1.27 20.69 -10.17
C THR A 166 -1.31 22.22 -10.32
N VAL A 167 -1.35 22.93 -9.20
CA VAL A 167 -1.40 24.40 -9.16
C VAL A 167 -0.12 25.05 -9.70
N ILE A 168 1.05 24.47 -9.43
CA ILE A 168 2.32 24.99 -9.92
C ILE A 168 2.42 24.86 -11.45
N HIS A 169 1.88 23.79 -12.03
CA HIS A 169 1.94 23.55 -13.48
C HIS A 169 0.72 24.07 -14.26
N SER A 170 -0.28 24.64 -13.58
CA SER A 170 -1.40 25.31 -14.24
C SER A 170 -1.02 26.72 -14.70
N LYS A 171 -1.54 27.11 -15.86
CA LYS A 171 -1.43 28.48 -16.38
C LYS A 171 -2.28 29.46 -15.58
N GLU A 172 -3.48 29.05 -15.19
CA GLU A 172 -4.48 29.88 -14.49
C GLU A 172 -4.96 29.10 -13.26
N SER A 173 -4.32 29.34 -12.11
CA SER A 173 -4.67 28.63 -10.86
C SER A 173 -6.04 29.02 -10.33
N GLY A 174 -6.52 30.25 -10.59
CA GLY A 174 -7.84 30.72 -10.17
C GLY A 174 -9.01 29.94 -10.79
N ASN A 175 -8.77 29.24 -11.89
CA ASN A 175 -9.79 28.40 -12.53
C ASN A 175 -9.86 26.98 -11.95
N LEU A 176 -9.03 26.64 -10.95
CA LEU A 176 -8.97 25.29 -10.39
C LEU A 176 -9.75 25.20 -9.09
N VAL A 177 -10.66 24.24 -9.01
CA VAL A 177 -11.41 23.90 -7.80
C VAL A 177 -11.10 22.46 -7.40
N PHE A 178 -10.56 22.26 -6.20
CA PHE A 178 -10.26 20.94 -5.65
C PHE A 178 -11.29 20.56 -4.60
N HIS A 179 -12.10 19.54 -4.89
CA HIS A 179 -12.98 18.90 -3.93
C HIS A 179 -12.22 17.76 -3.25
N VAL A 180 -11.84 17.97 -1.99
CA VAL A 180 -11.12 17.00 -1.18
C VAL A 180 -12.11 16.28 -0.29
N LEU A 181 -12.42 15.02 -0.61
CA LEU A 181 -13.34 14.18 0.15
C LEU A 181 -12.53 13.25 1.05
N THR A 182 -12.69 13.39 2.35
CA THR A 182 -11.95 12.58 3.34
C THR A 182 -12.90 11.98 4.36
N ASP A 183 -12.43 10.94 5.05
CA ASP A 183 -13.14 10.41 6.21
C ASP A 183 -13.14 11.41 7.39
N ARG A 184 -14.06 11.21 8.31
CA ARG A 184 -14.17 11.97 9.56
C ARG A 184 -12.84 12.01 10.36
N GLN A 185 -12.03 10.96 10.29
CA GLN A 185 -10.79 10.86 11.09
C GLN A 185 -9.74 11.87 10.65
N ASN A 186 -9.63 12.11 9.34
CA ASN A 186 -8.64 13.01 8.76
C ASN A 186 -9.19 14.42 8.48
N TYR A 187 -10.53 14.59 8.52
CA TYR A 187 -11.21 15.83 8.16
C TYR A 187 -10.67 17.08 8.89
N PHE A 188 -10.61 17.07 10.22
CA PHE A 188 -10.19 18.26 10.97
C PHE A 188 -8.71 18.60 10.79
N ALA A 189 -7.85 17.58 10.68
CA ALA A 189 -6.44 17.77 10.37
C ALA A 189 -6.26 18.40 8.98
N MET A 190 -6.97 17.88 7.97
CA MET A 190 -6.96 18.45 6.62
C MET A 190 -7.55 19.85 6.59
N LYS A 191 -8.61 20.12 7.37
CA LYS A 191 -9.25 21.45 7.45
C LYS A 191 -8.26 22.50 7.95
N LEU A 192 -7.55 22.20 9.05
CA LEU A 192 -6.49 23.08 9.53
C LEU A 192 -5.34 23.20 8.52
N TRP A 193 -4.90 22.08 7.94
CA TRP A 193 -3.80 22.08 6.98
C TRP A 193 -4.09 22.99 5.78
N PHE A 194 -5.22 22.80 5.11
CA PHE A 194 -5.58 23.58 3.92
C PHE A 194 -5.97 25.02 4.24
N PHE A 195 -6.43 25.31 5.44
CA PHE A 195 -6.62 26.70 5.87
C PHE A 195 -5.29 27.44 6.07
N ARG A 196 -4.28 26.76 6.64
CA ARG A 196 -2.97 27.39 6.94
C ARG A 196 -2.06 27.51 5.70
N HIS A 197 -2.37 26.81 4.63
CA HIS A 197 -1.54 26.75 3.43
C HIS A 197 -2.27 27.33 2.22
N SER A 198 -1.67 28.33 1.56
CA SER A 198 -2.15 28.87 0.29
C SER A 198 -1.64 28.04 -0.88
N TYR A 199 -2.50 27.84 -1.89
CA TYR A 199 -2.17 27.17 -3.15
C TYR A 199 -2.44 28.14 -4.31
N LYS A 200 -1.73 29.27 -4.31
CA LYS A 200 -1.98 30.42 -5.21
C LYS A 200 -3.45 30.85 -5.11
N GLU A 201 -4.12 31.00 -6.26
CA GLU A 201 -5.53 31.41 -6.39
C GLU A 201 -6.49 30.20 -6.47
N ALA A 202 -5.99 28.97 -6.35
CA ALA A 202 -6.84 27.79 -6.46
C ALA A 202 -7.77 27.64 -5.25
N THR A 203 -9.00 27.23 -5.52
CA THR A 203 -10.03 27.04 -4.50
C THR A 203 -9.99 25.60 -3.98
N ILE A 204 -10.02 25.43 -2.66
CA ILE A 204 -10.03 24.11 -2.01
C ILE A 204 -11.32 23.95 -1.20
N HIS A 205 -12.12 22.96 -1.57
CA HIS A 205 -13.35 22.59 -0.89
C HIS A 205 -13.18 21.25 -0.17
N LEU A 206 -13.13 21.28 1.16
CA LEU A 206 -12.99 20.08 1.97
C LEU A 206 -14.36 19.53 2.38
N LEU A 207 -14.57 18.23 2.17
CA LEU A 207 -15.83 17.54 2.44
C LEU A 207 -15.59 16.28 3.27
N ASN A 208 -16.49 16.06 4.23
CA ASN A 208 -16.53 14.84 5.03
C ASN A 208 -17.46 13.80 4.37
N VAL A 209 -16.93 12.61 4.07
CA VAL A 209 -17.66 11.55 3.35
C VAL A 209 -18.85 11.04 4.16
N GLU A 210 -18.73 10.93 5.48
CA GLU A 210 -19.81 10.45 6.34
C GLU A 210 -21.03 11.39 6.32
N ASP A 211 -20.80 12.70 6.24
CA ASP A 211 -21.87 13.70 6.20
C ASP A 211 -22.61 13.67 4.85
N LEU A 212 -21.90 13.33 3.77
CA LEU A 212 -22.48 13.11 2.43
C LEU A 212 -23.35 11.85 2.36
N ASN A 213 -22.93 10.76 3.01
CA ASN A 213 -23.71 9.52 3.04
C ASN A 213 -25.06 9.70 3.75
N LEU A 214 -25.10 10.45 4.85
CA LEU A 214 -26.35 10.75 5.57
C LEU A 214 -27.36 11.53 4.68
N GLN A 215 -26.85 12.41 3.82
CA GLN A 215 -27.67 13.15 2.86
C GLN A 215 -28.17 12.28 1.68
N ILE A 216 -27.35 11.32 1.23
CA ILE A 216 -27.67 10.44 0.09
C ILE A 216 -28.67 9.34 0.47
N PHE A 217 -28.61 8.83 1.71
CA PHE A 217 -29.42 7.70 2.17
C PHE A 217 -30.62 8.10 3.06
N GLY A 218 -30.75 9.37 3.45
CA GLY A 218 -31.67 9.80 4.50
C GLY A 218 -32.91 10.60 4.10
N ILE A 219 -33.19 10.85 2.81
CA ILE A 219 -34.31 11.74 2.45
C ILE A 219 -35.12 11.23 1.24
N GLU A 220 -36.39 10.90 1.51
CA GLU A 220 -37.47 10.98 0.52
C GLU A 220 -37.66 12.47 0.16
N ASN A 221 -36.99 12.92 -0.91
CA ASN A 221 -36.90 14.32 -1.39
C ASN A 221 -36.23 15.34 -0.44
N PRO A 222 -34.91 15.57 -0.55
CA PRO A 222 -34.28 16.75 0.05
C PRO A 222 -34.71 18.01 -0.71
N PRO A 223 -35.29 19.04 -0.05
CA PRO A 223 -35.57 20.30 -0.70
C PRO A 223 -34.32 21.19 -0.91
N TYR A 224 -33.13 20.75 -0.51
CA TYR A 224 -31.92 21.61 -0.49
C TYR A 224 -30.63 20.96 -0.98
N LEU A 225 -30.74 19.83 -1.68
CA LEU A 225 -29.65 19.32 -2.51
C LEU A 225 -30.08 19.41 -3.97
N SER A 226 -30.37 20.63 -4.43
CA SER A 226 -29.98 21.01 -5.78
C SER A 226 -28.45 21.02 -5.79
N PHE A 227 -27.84 19.83 -5.80
CA PHE A 227 -26.46 19.70 -6.24
C PHE A 227 -26.42 20.47 -7.56
N ALA A 228 -25.60 21.51 -7.63
CA ALA A 228 -25.32 22.10 -8.92
C ALA A 228 -24.94 20.98 -9.89
N GLU A 229 -25.26 21.19 -11.15
CA GLU A 229 -25.34 20.19 -12.23
C GLU A 229 -24.09 19.32 -12.46
N LYS A 230 -23.11 19.19 -11.59
CA LYS A 230 -21.88 18.42 -11.81
C LYS A 230 -21.30 17.93 -10.48
N PHE A 231 -21.73 16.77 -9.98
CA PHE A 231 -20.94 16.06 -8.96
C PHE A 231 -20.77 14.56 -9.28
N ARG A 232 -19.50 14.14 -9.19
CA ARG A 232 -18.89 12.87 -9.61
C ARG A 232 -18.70 11.97 -8.40
N VAL A 233 -19.04 10.69 -8.52
CA VAL A 233 -18.75 9.66 -7.51
C VAL A 233 -17.66 8.75 -8.07
N SER A 234 -16.58 8.52 -7.31
CA SER A 234 -15.60 7.46 -7.60
C SER A 234 -16.03 6.18 -6.91
N LEU A 235 -15.79 5.04 -7.57
CA LEU A 235 -16.17 3.75 -7.04
C LEU A 235 -15.10 2.70 -7.22
N ARG A 236 -14.80 2.02 -6.10
CA ARG A 236 -13.83 0.93 -5.99
C ARG A 236 -14.18 -0.17 -6.99
N SER A 237 -13.26 -0.44 -7.90
CA SER A 237 -13.11 -1.70 -8.59
C SER A 237 -11.68 -1.78 -9.11
N SER A 238 -10.90 -2.70 -8.55
CA SER A 238 -9.46 -2.92 -8.79
C SER A 238 -8.55 -1.74 -8.40
N ALA A 239 -7.73 -1.99 -7.38
CA ALA A 239 -6.57 -1.17 -7.11
C ALA A 239 -5.65 -1.26 -8.33
N GLU A 240 -5.60 -0.24 -9.20
CA GLU A 240 -4.43 0.06 -10.03
C GLU A 240 -4.51 1.35 -10.86
N LYS A 241 -5.69 1.93 -11.13
CA LYS A 241 -5.80 3.21 -11.86
C LYS A 241 -6.64 4.24 -11.08
N SER A 242 -5.93 5.08 -10.32
CA SER A 242 -6.52 6.11 -9.44
C SER A 242 -6.88 7.41 -10.16
N LEU A 243 -6.40 7.61 -11.39
CA LEU A 243 -6.72 8.78 -12.21
C LEU A 243 -7.82 8.42 -13.21
N ASN A 244 -8.94 9.12 -13.14
CA ASN A 244 -10.09 8.91 -14.01
C ASN A 244 -10.59 10.25 -14.55
N ILE A 245 -10.89 10.29 -15.85
CA ILE A 245 -11.56 11.42 -16.49
C ILE A 245 -13.00 11.00 -16.76
N VAL A 246 -13.96 11.72 -16.17
CA VAL A 246 -15.38 11.38 -16.26
C VAL A 246 -16.13 12.47 -17.01
N ASP A 247 -16.75 12.08 -18.12
CA ASP A 247 -17.71 12.89 -18.86
C ASP A 247 -19.04 12.92 -18.09
N LEU A 248 -19.32 14.06 -17.48
CA LEU A 248 -20.50 14.26 -16.65
C LEU A 248 -21.78 14.46 -17.43
N VAL A 249 -21.68 14.95 -18.67
CA VAL A 249 -22.84 15.15 -19.53
C VAL A 249 -23.38 13.79 -19.93
N LYS A 250 -22.50 12.94 -20.47
CA LYS A 250 -22.85 11.55 -20.80
C LYS A 250 -23.30 10.74 -19.59
N TRP A 251 -22.66 10.93 -18.43
CA TRP A 251 -23.08 10.27 -17.18
C TRP A 251 -24.55 10.54 -16.84
N ARG A 252 -25.00 11.79 -17.03
CA ARG A 252 -26.39 12.19 -16.79
C ARG A 252 -27.33 11.70 -17.88
N GLU A 253 -26.96 11.87 -19.14
CA GLU A 253 -27.75 11.40 -20.30
C GLU A 253 -28.06 9.90 -20.21
N LEU A 254 -27.08 9.12 -19.75
CA LEU A 254 -27.22 7.68 -19.56
C LEU A 254 -27.76 7.27 -18.18
N ASN A 255 -28.09 8.22 -17.32
CA ASN A 255 -28.61 8.02 -15.96
C ASN A 255 -27.81 6.98 -15.15
N LEU A 256 -26.47 7.04 -15.24
CA LEU A 256 -25.57 6.02 -14.69
C LEU A 256 -25.66 5.90 -13.16
N THR A 257 -25.97 6.99 -12.46
CA THR A 257 -26.17 6.98 -11.00
C THR A 257 -27.28 6.01 -10.58
N GLU A 258 -28.42 6.05 -11.27
CA GLU A 258 -29.58 5.24 -10.93
C GLU A 258 -29.35 3.77 -11.29
N ILE A 259 -28.72 3.52 -12.44
CA ILE A 259 -28.28 2.18 -12.85
C ILE A 259 -27.34 1.59 -11.79
N TYR A 260 -26.32 2.36 -11.37
CA TYR A 260 -25.37 1.95 -10.36
C TYR A 260 -26.05 1.63 -9.02
N ARG A 261 -26.93 2.50 -8.50
CA ARG A 261 -27.66 2.26 -7.25
C ARG A 261 -28.49 0.98 -7.31
N ARG A 262 -29.23 0.78 -8.41
CA ARG A 262 -30.03 -0.43 -8.62
C ARG A 262 -29.18 -1.69 -8.62
N LEU A 263 -28.02 -1.66 -9.25
CA LEU A 263 -27.07 -2.77 -9.27
C LEU A 263 -26.44 -3.00 -7.89
N GLN A 264 -26.11 -1.95 -7.16
CA GLN A 264 -25.57 -2.03 -5.79
C GLN A 264 -26.56 -2.73 -4.85
N LEU A 265 -27.82 -2.33 -4.87
CA LEU A 265 -28.89 -2.94 -4.08
C LEU A 265 -29.09 -4.42 -4.44
N LYS A 266 -29.05 -4.76 -5.74
CA LYS A 266 -29.16 -6.15 -6.20
C LYS A 266 -27.95 -7.00 -5.80
N ASN A 267 -26.74 -6.46 -5.87
CA ASN A 267 -25.50 -7.19 -5.61
C ASN A 267 -25.23 -7.40 -4.12
N SER A 268 -25.69 -6.51 -3.23
CA SER A 268 -25.57 -6.71 -1.77
C SER A 268 -26.20 -8.03 -1.27
N THR A 269 -27.08 -8.64 -2.08
CA THR A 269 -27.74 -9.92 -1.75
C THR A 269 -27.12 -11.14 -2.42
N ARG A 270 -26.14 -10.97 -3.33
CA ARG A 270 -25.62 -12.05 -4.18
C ARG A 270 -24.12 -12.25 -4.03
N VAL A 271 -23.74 -13.38 -3.43
CA VAL A 271 -22.34 -13.83 -3.39
C VAL A 271 -21.87 -14.17 -4.81
N GLY A 272 -20.76 -13.58 -5.25
CA GLY A 272 -20.17 -13.84 -6.57
C GLY A 272 -20.68 -12.96 -7.73
N ALA A 273 -21.51 -11.95 -7.46
CA ALA A 273 -21.93 -11.00 -8.50
C ALA A 273 -20.76 -10.08 -8.93
N LEU A 274 -20.67 -9.77 -10.24
CA LEU A 274 -19.72 -8.78 -10.75
C LEU A 274 -19.93 -7.44 -10.03
N PRO A 275 -18.86 -6.68 -9.70
CA PRO A 275 -18.99 -5.38 -9.04
C PRO A 275 -19.96 -4.48 -9.79
N ALA A 276 -20.86 -3.81 -9.06
CA ALA A 276 -21.86 -2.92 -9.67
C ALA A 276 -21.20 -1.88 -10.59
N THR A 277 -20.01 -1.40 -10.21
CA THR A 277 -19.16 -0.52 -11.01
C THR A 277 -18.84 -1.10 -12.39
N LEU A 278 -18.36 -2.35 -12.47
CA LEU A 278 -17.98 -2.97 -13.73
C LEU A 278 -19.20 -3.13 -14.65
N LEU A 279 -20.35 -3.48 -14.07
CA LEU A 279 -21.62 -3.61 -14.77
C LEU A 279 -22.15 -2.25 -15.25
N THR A 280 -22.02 -1.20 -14.44
CA THR A 280 -22.46 0.15 -14.80
C THR A 280 -21.66 0.72 -15.96
N PHE A 281 -20.35 0.44 -16.04
CA PHE A 281 -19.46 1.03 -17.06
C PHE A 281 -19.02 0.06 -18.15
N HIS A 282 -19.74 -1.05 -18.32
CA HIS A 282 -19.43 -2.04 -19.37
C HIS A 282 -19.38 -1.36 -20.74
N ASP A 283 -18.29 -1.59 -21.48
CA ASP A 283 -18.00 -0.98 -22.80
C ASP A 283 -17.98 0.57 -22.85
N MET A 284 -17.94 1.25 -21.70
CA MET A 284 -17.94 2.72 -21.62
C MET A 284 -16.62 3.30 -21.08
N VAL A 285 -15.65 2.45 -20.73
CA VAL A 285 -14.34 2.86 -20.20
C VAL A 285 -13.29 2.83 -21.30
N ASN A 286 -12.64 3.97 -21.52
CA ASN A 286 -11.47 4.08 -22.38
C ASN A 286 -10.21 4.16 -21.53
N ALA A 287 -9.18 3.40 -21.91
CA ALA A 287 -7.89 3.51 -21.25
C ALA A 287 -7.21 4.85 -21.59
N LEU A 288 -6.68 5.53 -20.57
CA LEU A 288 -5.76 6.64 -20.77
C LEU A 288 -4.43 6.11 -21.29
N ASP A 289 -3.83 6.83 -22.23
CA ASP A 289 -2.50 6.54 -22.76
C ASP A 289 -1.42 6.74 -21.66
N ASP A 290 -0.37 5.92 -21.68
CA ASP A 290 0.69 5.96 -20.67
C ASP A 290 1.49 7.27 -20.68
N SER A 291 1.41 8.07 -21.76
CA SER A 291 1.96 9.44 -21.80
C SER A 291 1.24 10.41 -20.86
N TRP A 292 -0.03 10.14 -20.53
CA TRP A 292 -0.81 10.95 -19.59
C TRP A 292 -0.48 10.63 -18.14
N ALA A 293 -0.40 9.34 -17.79
CA ALA A 293 -0.22 8.90 -16.41
C ALA A 293 0.81 7.77 -16.30
N LEU A 294 2.06 8.16 -16.04
CA LEU A 294 3.14 7.20 -15.84
C LEU A 294 3.03 6.56 -14.45
N SER A 295 2.69 5.27 -14.43
CA SER A 295 2.56 4.48 -13.22
C SER A 295 3.84 3.71 -12.90
N GLY A 296 3.98 3.21 -11.67
CA GLY A 296 5.06 2.29 -11.28
C GLY A 296 6.22 2.91 -10.52
N LEU A 297 6.17 4.20 -10.16
CA LEU A 297 7.27 4.88 -9.47
C LEU A 297 7.51 4.40 -8.03
N ASP A 298 6.75 3.43 -7.54
CA ASP A 298 6.81 2.86 -6.19
C ASP A 298 6.90 1.32 -6.19
N HIS A 299 7.25 0.73 -7.32
CA HIS A 299 7.58 -0.69 -7.41
C HIS A 299 8.47 -1.06 -8.62
N ASN A 300 8.57 -0.19 -9.63
CA ASN A 300 9.39 -0.41 -10.83
C ASN A 300 10.69 0.41 -10.80
N TYR A 301 11.82 -0.26 -10.56
CA TYR A 301 13.15 0.35 -10.53
C TYR A 301 13.69 0.78 -11.92
N GLY A 302 13.10 0.28 -13.00
CA GLY A 302 13.56 0.45 -14.38
C GLY A 302 13.01 1.66 -15.14
N ILE A 303 12.14 2.48 -14.52
CA ILE A 303 11.56 3.64 -15.21
C ILE A 303 12.65 4.66 -15.57
N GLY A 304 12.81 4.90 -16.88
CA GLY A 304 13.79 5.83 -17.42
C GLY A 304 13.43 7.30 -17.14
N THR A 305 14.44 8.13 -16.88
CA THR A 305 14.25 9.57 -16.59
C THR A 305 13.54 10.31 -17.72
N GLN A 306 13.72 9.88 -18.97
CA GLN A 306 13.06 10.50 -20.12
C GLN A 306 11.54 10.24 -20.13
N ALA A 307 11.08 9.07 -19.70
CA ALA A 307 9.66 8.79 -19.57
C ALA A 307 9.05 9.68 -18.47
N ILE A 308 9.73 9.80 -17.32
CA ILE A 308 9.31 10.64 -16.20
C ILE A 308 9.20 12.11 -16.62
N LYS A 309 10.16 12.63 -17.41
CA LYS A 309 10.13 14.01 -17.91
C LYS A 309 9.02 14.28 -18.93
N LYS A 310 8.58 13.26 -19.66
CA LYS A 310 7.53 13.39 -20.69
C LYS A 310 6.12 13.22 -20.12
N ALA A 311 5.98 12.47 -19.03
CA ALA A 311 4.69 12.16 -18.44
C ALA A 311 4.01 13.41 -17.86
N ALA A 312 2.70 13.55 -18.09
CA ALA A 312 1.93 14.63 -17.50
C ALA A 312 1.67 14.39 -15.99
N VAL A 313 1.39 13.14 -15.60
CA VAL A 313 1.15 12.73 -14.22
C VAL A 313 2.08 11.59 -13.84
N LEU A 314 2.66 11.67 -12.64
CA LEU A 314 3.44 10.60 -12.04
C LEU A 314 2.61 9.90 -10.97
N HIS A 315 2.29 8.64 -11.20
CA HIS A 315 1.42 7.87 -10.32
C HIS A 315 2.24 6.87 -9.52
N TYR A 316 2.29 7.10 -8.20
CA TYR A 316 2.78 6.13 -7.23
C TYR A 316 1.60 5.22 -6.88
N ASN A 317 1.42 4.14 -7.63
CA ASN A 317 0.24 3.25 -7.57
C ASN A 317 0.46 1.92 -6.86
N GLY A 318 1.71 1.51 -6.70
CA GLY A 318 2.15 0.42 -5.86
C GLY A 318 2.33 0.83 -4.40
N LYS A 319 3.37 0.29 -3.79
CA LYS A 319 3.39 0.07 -2.33
C LYS A 319 4.54 0.78 -1.65
N MET A 320 5.65 1.04 -2.35
CA MET A 320 6.80 1.77 -1.85
C MET A 320 6.61 3.28 -2.05
N LYS A 321 5.51 3.80 -1.48
CA LYS A 321 5.15 5.23 -1.57
C LYS A 321 6.32 6.12 -1.17
N PRO A 322 6.44 7.33 -1.76
CA PRO A 322 7.63 8.16 -1.59
C PRO A 322 7.83 8.66 -0.16
N TRP A 323 6.79 8.67 0.66
CA TRP A 323 6.82 9.01 2.08
C TRP A 323 7.21 7.85 3.02
N PHE A 324 7.40 6.63 2.51
CA PHE A 324 7.94 5.52 3.30
C PHE A 324 9.46 5.49 3.25
N GLU A 325 10.09 5.01 4.33
CA GLU A 325 11.54 4.76 4.37
C GLU A 325 11.99 3.86 3.22
N LEU A 326 11.28 2.74 3.01
CA LEU A 326 11.51 1.77 1.93
C LEU A 326 11.09 2.26 0.54
N GLY A 327 10.60 3.49 0.40
CA GLY A 327 10.31 4.10 -0.90
C GLY A 327 11.54 4.12 -1.82
N ILE A 328 11.35 4.00 -3.13
CA ILE A 328 12.46 3.98 -4.09
C ILE A 328 13.13 5.37 -4.14
N SER A 329 14.35 5.48 -3.59
CA SER A 329 15.07 6.75 -3.40
C SER A 329 15.18 7.61 -4.66
N LYS A 330 15.40 6.98 -5.82
CA LYS A 330 15.47 7.65 -7.14
C LYS A 330 14.21 8.45 -7.47
N TYR A 331 13.03 8.00 -7.06
CA TYR A 331 11.76 8.63 -7.42
C TYR A 331 11.20 9.52 -6.30
N LYS A 332 11.73 9.45 -5.08
CA LYS A 332 11.33 10.34 -3.97
C LYS A 332 11.59 11.81 -4.26
N VAL A 333 12.56 12.13 -5.11
CA VAL A 333 12.91 13.51 -5.45
C VAL A 333 11.77 14.26 -6.13
N TYR A 334 10.96 13.59 -6.95
CA TYR A 334 9.82 14.20 -7.65
C TYR A 334 8.68 14.53 -6.69
N TRP A 335 8.46 13.68 -5.69
CA TRP A 335 7.55 13.94 -4.58
C TRP A 335 7.99 15.12 -3.71
N LYS A 336 9.24 15.05 -3.22
CA LYS A 336 9.80 16.05 -2.28
C LYS A 336 9.81 17.47 -2.86
N LYS A 337 9.82 17.60 -4.19
CA LYS A 337 9.77 18.90 -4.89
C LYS A 337 8.53 19.73 -4.51
N PHE A 338 7.40 19.08 -4.22
CA PHE A 338 6.11 19.72 -3.99
C PHE A 338 5.66 19.70 -2.52
N LEU A 339 6.47 19.14 -1.62
CA LEU A 339 6.20 19.23 -0.19
C LEU A 339 6.33 20.67 0.29
N THR A 340 5.48 21.06 1.24
CA THR A 340 5.58 22.35 1.93
C THR A 340 6.95 22.47 2.60
N ARG A 341 7.62 23.60 2.40
CA ARG A 341 8.93 23.90 3.01
C ARG A 341 8.73 24.78 4.24
N GLY A 342 9.52 24.51 5.28
CA GLY A 342 9.54 25.35 6.49
C GLY A 342 8.28 25.26 7.35
N ASP A 343 7.40 24.28 7.12
CA ASP A 343 6.22 24.08 7.96
C ASP A 343 6.62 23.57 9.35
N GLN A 344 6.11 24.24 10.37
CA GLN A 344 6.42 23.95 11.77
C GLN A 344 5.94 22.56 12.18
N PHE A 345 4.73 22.16 11.78
CA PHE A 345 4.20 20.85 12.16
C PHE A 345 4.97 19.72 11.49
N MET A 346 5.36 19.87 10.22
CA MET A 346 6.21 18.90 9.53
C MET A 346 7.58 18.74 10.21
N ALA A 347 8.19 19.84 10.68
CA ALA A 347 9.46 19.81 11.38
C ALA A 347 9.34 19.12 12.74
N GLU A 348 8.36 19.51 13.56
CA GLU A 348 8.11 18.91 14.87
C GLU A 348 7.74 17.43 14.80
N CYS A 349 7.10 17.01 13.70
CA CYS A 349 6.69 15.62 13.49
C CYS A 349 7.74 14.76 12.78
N ASN A 350 8.92 15.29 12.47
CA ASN A 350 10.01 14.56 11.80
C ASN A 350 9.55 13.93 10.46
N VAL A 351 8.71 14.65 9.71
CA VAL A 351 8.10 14.17 8.46
C VAL A 351 9.10 14.13 7.31
N ASN A 352 10.08 15.03 7.32
CA ASN A 352 11.13 15.15 6.30
C ASN A 352 12.46 14.49 6.71
N SER A 353 12.39 13.69 7.79
CA SER A 353 13.44 12.88 8.43
C SER A 353 14.34 12.13 7.46
#